data_AF-A0A1I4G256-F1
#
_entry.id   AF-A0A1I4G256-F1
#
_cell.length_a   1.000
_cell.length_b   1.000
_cell.length_c   1.000
_cell.angle_alpha   90.00
_cell.angle_beta   90.00
_cell.angle_gamma   90.00
#
_symmetry.space_group_name_H-M   'P 1'
#
loop_
_entity.id
_entity.type
_entity.pdbx_description
1 polymer ?
#
loop_
_entity_poly.entity_id
_entity_poly.type
_entity_poly.pdbx_seq_one_letter_code
_entity_poly.pdbx_strand_id
1 'polypeptide(L)'
;MAMKKCPACQWPVSSTANTCPRCGDNLSARRILKLTLAICAIMPLGIVLIALRNTPEPTPINDVQRPRQIETTSAQAPAKSQSPAPATPEIRPDELLYISPDYRIDVAKMLNVLRRENEFCRQELYPYNAGMSSQQPDPANPSFFVMCGDKKITVLHFSWMDVVNKQAPVSPVAITRNEAFRVCRDYARSQVDRPDALEVSGIMDLAFTANDNGTAILFTTATAKNGLGAEMKYNVRCSFSRQTLTESRMWPAQ
;
A
#
# COMPACT_ATOMS: atom_id res chain seq x y z
N MET A 1 0.33 -14.50 -16.48
CA MET A 1 -0.81 -13.70 -16.95
C MET A 1 -0.61 -13.38 -18.42
N ALA A 2 -1.65 -13.40 -19.26
CA ALA A 2 -1.50 -13.09 -20.68
C ALA A 2 -1.22 -11.59 -20.90
N MET A 3 -0.17 -11.26 -21.66
CA MET A 3 0.12 -9.89 -22.07
C MET A 3 -0.50 -9.62 -23.45
N LYS A 4 -0.95 -8.39 -23.68
CA LYS A 4 -1.41 -7.91 -24.98
C LYS A 4 -0.62 -6.66 -25.37
N LYS A 5 -0.51 -6.35 -26.66
CA LYS A 5 0.07 -5.07 -27.09
C LYS A 5 -1.00 -3.97 -27.07
N CYS A 6 -0.65 -2.79 -26.58
CA CYS A 6 -1.50 -1.61 -26.70
C CYS A 6 -1.71 -1.33 -28.20
N PRO A 7 -2.95 -1.17 -28.67
CA PRO A 7 -3.21 -0.97 -30.09
C PRO A 7 -2.75 0.40 -30.60
N ALA A 8 -2.61 1.40 -29.74
CA ALA A 8 -2.14 2.73 -30.10
C ALA A 8 -0.62 2.81 -30.24
N CYS A 9 0.14 2.21 -29.31
CA CYS A 9 1.60 2.36 -29.24
C CYS A 9 2.39 1.05 -29.27
N GLN A 10 1.73 -0.09 -29.44
CA GLN A 10 2.32 -1.45 -29.47
C GLN A 10 3.05 -1.88 -28.18
N TRP A 11 3.00 -1.08 -27.12
CA TRP A 11 3.64 -1.40 -25.83
C TRP A 11 2.96 -2.62 -25.17
N PRO A 12 3.74 -3.58 -24.61
CA PRO A 12 3.17 -4.68 -23.86
C PRO A 12 2.43 -4.16 -22.62
N VAL A 13 1.18 -4.58 -22.46
CA VAL A 13 0.31 -4.20 -21.34
C VAL A 13 -0.41 -5.44 -20.80
N SER A 14 -0.73 -5.43 -19.51
CA SER A 14 -1.54 -6.50 -18.91
C SER A 14 -2.88 -6.63 -19.65
N SER A 15 -3.34 -7.87 -19.86
CA SER A 15 -4.66 -8.14 -20.44
C SER A 15 -5.82 -7.53 -19.62
N THR A 16 -5.62 -7.33 -18.32
CA THR A 16 -6.56 -6.71 -17.38
C THR A 16 -6.42 -5.18 -17.25
N ALA A 17 -5.42 -4.56 -17.88
CA ALA A 17 -5.21 -3.11 -17.81
C ALA A 17 -6.33 -2.36 -18.55
N ASN A 18 -6.86 -1.32 -17.90
CA ASN A 18 -7.90 -0.42 -18.44
C ASN A 18 -7.32 0.75 -19.25
N THR A 19 -6.08 1.15 -18.98
CA THR A 19 -5.37 2.23 -19.68
C THR A 19 -3.96 1.80 -20.04
N CYS A 20 -3.45 2.28 -21.17
CA CYS A 20 -2.07 2.07 -21.56
C CYS A 20 -1.19 3.02 -20.75
N PRO A 21 -0.22 2.52 -19.98
CA PRO A 21 0.60 3.38 -19.13
C PRO A 21 1.62 4.21 -19.92
N ARG A 22 1.94 3.82 -21.16
CA ARG A 22 2.87 4.57 -22.02
C ARG A 22 2.21 5.75 -22.74
N CYS A 23 1.01 5.56 -23.29
CA CYS A 23 0.35 6.59 -24.12
C CYS A 23 -0.99 7.09 -23.58
N GLY A 24 -1.47 6.57 -22.45
CA GLY A 24 -2.75 6.94 -21.85
C GLY A 24 -3.99 6.37 -22.56
N ASP A 25 -3.84 5.60 -23.64
CA ASP A 25 -4.97 5.07 -24.42
C ASP A 25 -5.89 4.19 -23.56
N ASN A 26 -7.20 4.41 -23.65
CA ASN A 26 -8.19 3.68 -22.85
C ASN A 26 -8.52 2.33 -23.52
N LEU A 27 -8.02 1.25 -22.93
CA LEU A 27 -8.08 -0.11 -23.47
C LEU A 27 -9.44 -0.79 -23.25
N SER A 28 -10.27 -0.32 -22.30
CA SER A 28 -11.58 -0.89 -21.99
C SER A 28 -12.67 -0.36 -22.93
N ALA A 29 -12.60 0.92 -23.32
CA ALA A 29 -13.58 1.57 -24.21
C ALA A 29 -13.70 0.88 -25.58
N ARG A 30 -12.58 0.37 -26.14
CA ARG A 30 -12.58 -0.35 -27.43
C ARG A 30 -13.26 -1.72 -27.37
N ARG A 31 -13.32 -2.37 -26.21
CA ARG A 31 -14.07 -3.64 -26.07
C ARG A 31 -15.57 -3.40 -26.18
N ILE A 32 -16.07 -2.33 -25.57
CA ILE A 32 -17.49 -1.97 -25.60
C ILE A 32 -17.91 -1.60 -27.03
N LEU A 33 -17.09 -0.82 -27.75
CA LEU A 33 -17.39 -0.41 -29.13
C LEU A 33 -17.45 -1.60 -30.12
N LYS A 34 -16.61 -2.61 -29.95
CA LYS A 34 -16.68 -3.83 -30.78
C LYS A 34 -17.90 -4.69 -30.44
N LEU A 35 -18.32 -4.72 -29.16
CA LEU A 35 -19.50 -5.45 -28.75
C LEU A 35 -20.80 -4.79 -29.24
N THR A 36 -20.89 -3.46 -29.18
CA THR A 36 -22.07 -2.72 -29.66
C THR A 36 -22.22 -2.80 -31.18
N LEU A 37 -21.13 -2.72 -31.95
CA LEU A 37 -21.19 -2.94 -33.40
C LEU A 37 -21.61 -4.36 -33.79
N ALA A 38 -21.20 -5.38 -33.00
CA ALA A 38 -21.63 -6.76 -33.23
C ALA A 38 -23.11 -6.98 -32.86
N ILE A 39 -23.62 -6.32 -31.82
CA ILE A 39 -25.02 -6.45 -31.38
C ILE A 39 -25.98 -5.69 -32.31
N CYS A 40 -25.59 -4.52 -32.82
CA CYS A 40 -26.40 -3.75 -33.77
C CYS A 40 -26.55 -4.43 -35.15
N ALA A 41 -25.69 -5.39 -35.50
CA ALA A 41 -25.80 -6.14 -36.74
C ALA A 41 -26.81 -7.31 -36.67
N ILE A 42 -27.36 -7.64 -35.49
CA ILE A 42 -28.12 -8.88 -35.27
C ILE A 42 -29.58 -8.64 -34.81
N MET A 43 -29.97 -7.43 -34.38
CA MET A 43 -31.31 -7.19 -33.83
C MET A 43 -32.21 -6.34 -34.75
N PRO A 44 -33.32 -6.87 -35.28
CA PRO A 44 -34.36 -6.07 -35.92
C PRO A 44 -35.08 -5.21 -34.86
N LEU A 45 -35.44 -3.98 -35.25
CA LEU A 45 -36.12 -2.97 -34.43
C LEU A 45 -37.35 -3.54 -33.71
N GLY A 46 -37.23 -3.73 -32.39
CA GLY A 46 -38.35 -3.89 -31.46
C GLY A 46 -38.36 -2.72 -30.49
N ILE A 47 -39.15 -1.70 -30.78
CA ILE A 47 -39.35 -0.52 -29.93
C ILE A 47 -40.12 -0.96 -28.67
N VAL A 48 -39.48 -0.92 -27.51
CA VAL A 48 -40.15 -1.07 -26.20
C VAL A 48 -40.05 0.27 -25.47
N LEU A 49 -41.18 0.96 -25.38
CA LEU A 49 -41.41 2.13 -24.52
C LEU A 49 -41.43 1.68 -23.06
N ILE A 50 -40.41 2.08 -22.28
CA ILE A 50 -40.43 1.95 -20.82
C ILE A 50 -40.68 3.34 -20.23
N ALA A 51 -41.83 3.47 -19.55
CA ALA A 51 -42.25 4.66 -18.84
C ALA A 51 -41.32 4.95 -17.64
N LEU A 52 -40.83 6.19 -17.58
CA LEU A 52 -40.05 6.73 -16.46
C LEU A 52 -40.98 6.94 -15.25
N ARG A 53 -40.69 6.29 -14.12
CA ARG A 53 -41.33 6.55 -12.82
C ARG A 53 -40.51 7.59 -12.05
N ASN A 54 -41.24 8.59 -11.55
CA ASN A 54 -40.79 9.70 -10.71
C ASN A 54 -40.00 9.25 -9.47
N THR A 55 -38.83 9.84 -9.26
CA THR A 55 -38.11 9.83 -7.99
C THR A 55 -38.45 11.08 -7.17
N PRO A 56 -38.76 10.96 -5.86
CA PRO A 56 -39.04 12.11 -5.00
C PRO A 56 -37.75 12.86 -4.60
N GLU A 57 -37.93 14.17 -4.49
CA GLU A 57 -36.95 15.22 -4.20
C GLU A 57 -36.48 15.19 -2.72
N PRO A 58 -35.18 15.37 -2.43
CA PRO A 58 -34.67 15.40 -1.06
C PRO A 58 -34.90 16.77 -0.39
N THR A 59 -35.37 16.74 0.85
CA THR A 59 -35.61 17.90 1.72
C THR A 59 -34.30 18.58 2.17
N PRO A 60 -34.33 19.91 2.39
CA PRO A 60 -33.15 20.67 2.81
C PRO A 60 -32.82 20.45 4.29
N ILE A 61 -31.53 20.26 4.56
CA ILE A 61 -30.95 20.09 5.91
C ILE A 61 -30.76 21.48 6.53
N ASN A 62 -31.29 21.65 7.75
CA ASN A 62 -31.20 22.86 8.57
C ASN A 62 -29.76 23.21 8.95
N ASP A 63 -29.43 24.49 8.81
CA ASP A 63 -28.19 25.13 9.24
C ASP A 63 -27.95 24.98 10.74
N VAL A 64 -26.84 24.33 11.09
CA VAL A 64 -26.30 24.29 12.45
C VAL A 64 -25.50 25.57 12.69
N GLN A 65 -26.01 26.41 13.60
CA GLN A 65 -25.33 27.59 14.13
C GLN A 65 -23.93 27.26 14.65
N ARG A 66 -22.91 27.80 13.98
CA ARG A 66 -21.52 27.80 14.42
C ARG A 66 -21.33 28.85 15.53
N PRO A 67 -20.80 28.50 16.71
CA PRO A 67 -20.51 29.46 17.76
C PRO A 67 -19.34 30.40 17.37
N ARG A 68 -19.55 31.66 17.73
CA ARG A 68 -18.66 32.82 17.57
C ARG A 68 -17.33 32.56 18.28
N GLN A 69 -16.23 32.46 17.53
CA GLN A 69 -14.89 32.47 18.12
C GLN A 69 -14.53 33.91 18.51
N ILE A 70 -14.08 34.06 19.75
CA ILE A 70 -13.56 35.30 20.31
C ILE A 70 -12.13 35.45 19.79
N GLU A 71 -11.92 36.42 18.90
CA GLU A 71 -10.58 36.85 18.48
C GLU A 71 -9.82 37.40 19.70
N THR A 72 -8.89 36.59 20.20
CA THR A 72 -7.85 37.08 21.10
C THR A 72 -6.71 37.57 20.22
N THR A 73 -6.71 38.87 19.91
CA THR A 73 -5.62 39.55 19.22
C THR A 73 -4.39 39.56 20.14
N SER A 74 -3.59 38.50 20.06
CA SER A 74 -2.25 38.47 20.64
C SER A 74 -1.31 39.22 19.72
N ALA A 75 -0.71 40.30 20.23
CA ALA A 75 0.28 41.10 19.53
C ALA A 75 1.48 40.21 19.14
N GLN A 76 1.52 39.78 17.89
CA GLN A 76 2.63 39.04 17.30
C GLN A 76 3.83 39.99 17.17
N ALA A 77 4.88 39.69 17.94
CA ALA A 77 6.20 40.29 17.76
C ALA A 77 6.65 40.13 16.28
N PRO A 78 7.36 41.11 15.71
CA PRO A 78 7.75 41.07 14.30
C PRO A 78 8.54 39.79 14.03
N ALA A 79 7.96 38.93 13.20
CA ALA A 79 8.58 37.71 12.71
C ALA A 79 9.92 38.10 12.07
N LYS A 80 11.02 37.66 12.68
CA LYS A 80 12.34 37.68 12.05
C LYS A 80 12.17 37.01 10.69
N SER A 81 12.39 37.78 9.61
CA SER A 81 12.42 37.30 8.24
C SER A 81 13.45 36.17 8.16
N GLN A 82 12.96 34.94 8.22
CA GLN A 82 13.77 33.76 7.95
C GLN A 82 13.94 33.75 6.43
N SER A 83 15.17 34.00 5.98
CA SER A 83 15.55 33.75 4.59
C SER A 83 15.08 32.34 4.20
N PRO A 84 14.42 32.18 3.04
CA PRO A 84 13.95 30.88 2.60
C PRO A 84 15.14 29.91 2.57
N ALA A 85 14.97 28.76 3.22
CA ALA A 85 15.98 27.70 3.19
C ALA A 85 16.35 27.41 1.72
N PRO A 86 17.65 27.19 1.42
CA PRO A 86 18.08 26.90 0.06
C PRO A 86 17.29 25.71 -0.47
N ALA A 87 16.67 25.90 -1.65
CA ALA A 87 15.87 24.86 -2.27
C ALA A 87 16.75 23.63 -2.55
N THR A 88 16.37 22.49 -1.99
CA THR A 88 17.05 21.22 -2.27
C THR A 88 17.01 20.97 -3.78
N PRO A 89 18.16 20.71 -4.44
CA PRO A 89 18.20 20.51 -5.88
C PRO A 89 17.31 19.33 -6.29
N GLU A 90 16.62 19.48 -7.42
CA GLU A 90 15.78 18.43 -8.00
C GLU A 90 16.63 17.23 -8.42
N ILE A 91 16.17 16.01 -8.11
CA ILE A 91 16.84 14.77 -8.51
C ILE A 91 16.76 14.63 -10.02
N ARG A 92 17.90 14.48 -10.67
CA ARG A 92 17.96 14.32 -12.12
C ARG A 92 18.02 12.85 -12.52
N PRO A 93 17.48 12.48 -13.70
CA PRO A 93 17.52 11.09 -14.19
C PRO A 93 18.94 10.50 -14.31
N ASP A 94 19.97 11.32 -14.57
CA ASP A 94 21.36 10.87 -14.71
C ASP A 94 22.01 10.45 -13.38
N GLU A 95 21.43 10.82 -12.24
CA GLU A 95 21.89 10.41 -10.92
C GLU A 95 21.49 8.96 -10.57
N LEU A 96 20.58 8.36 -11.35
CA LEU A 96 19.99 7.04 -11.08
C LEU A 96 20.76 5.91 -11.76
N LEU A 97 21.93 5.58 -11.21
CA LEU A 97 22.89 4.66 -11.81
C LEU A 97 22.36 3.22 -11.97
N TYR A 98 21.58 2.72 -11.00
CA TYR A 98 21.06 1.34 -10.97
C TYR A 98 19.64 1.19 -11.54
N ILE A 99 19.08 2.24 -12.13
CA ILE A 99 17.78 2.21 -12.79
C ILE A 99 17.99 2.10 -14.30
N SER A 100 17.25 1.19 -14.94
CA SER A 100 17.27 1.05 -16.40
C SER A 100 16.89 2.38 -17.08
N PRO A 101 17.58 2.80 -18.16
CA PRO A 101 17.34 4.07 -18.85
C PRO A 101 15.87 4.36 -19.15
N ASP A 102 15.09 3.32 -19.49
CA ASP A 102 13.66 3.43 -19.82
C ASP A 102 12.79 3.95 -18.67
N TYR A 103 13.25 3.81 -17.41
CA TYR A 103 12.49 4.21 -16.23
C TYR A 103 13.07 5.42 -15.49
N ARG A 104 14.28 5.90 -15.85
CA ARG A 104 14.99 6.93 -15.07
C ARG A 104 14.19 8.23 -14.93
N ILE A 105 13.52 8.67 -16.00
CA ILE A 105 12.71 9.90 -15.98
C ILE A 105 11.56 9.76 -14.98
N ASP A 106 10.85 8.63 -15.04
CA ASP A 106 9.68 8.37 -14.20
C ASP A 106 10.10 8.17 -12.74
N VAL A 107 11.16 7.39 -12.49
CA VAL A 107 11.70 7.18 -11.15
C VAL A 107 12.19 8.50 -10.55
N ALA A 108 12.91 9.34 -11.30
CA ALA A 108 13.36 10.65 -10.79
C ALA A 108 12.17 11.52 -10.35
N LYS A 109 11.09 11.57 -11.15
CA LYS A 109 9.85 12.28 -10.78
C LYS A 109 9.28 11.75 -9.46
N MET A 110 9.19 10.43 -9.30
CA MET A 110 8.70 9.82 -8.06
C MET A 110 9.62 10.09 -6.86
N LEU A 111 10.95 10.04 -7.03
CA LEU A 111 11.87 10.37 -5.95
C LEU A 111 11.73 11.84 -5.51
N ASN A 112 11.46 12.76 -6.45
CA ASN A 112 11.15 14.15 -6.12
C ASN A 112 9.80 14.30 -5.39
N VAL A 113 8.79 13.48 -5.73
CA VAL A 113 7.53 13.40 -4.96
C VAL A 113 7.80 12.90 -3.55
N LEU A 114 8.51 11.78 -3.41
CA LEU A 114 8.90 11.20 -2.12
C LEU A 114 9.67 12.19 -1.24
N ARG A 115 10.62 12.91 -1.80
CA ARG A 115 11.38 13.95 -1.09
C ARG A 115 10.48 15.05 -0.52
N ARG A 116 9.34 15.35 -1.14
CA ARG A 116 8.39 16.37 -0.65
C ARG A 116 7.35 15.81 0.32
N GLU A 117 6.89 14.59 0.07
CA GLU A 117 5.66 14.07 0.69
C GLU A 117 5.92 12.98 1.74
N ASN A 118 7.04 12.25 1.65
CA ASN A 118 7.36 11.18 2.58
C ASN A 118 8.20 11.70 3.76
N GLU A 119 7.83 11.34 4.99
CA GLU A 119 8.49 11.84 6.20
C GLU A 119 9.98 11.44 6.32
N PHE A 120 10.35 10.24 5.85
CA PHE A 120 11.73 9.76 5.91
C PHE A 120 12.57 10.41 4.81
N CYS A 121 12.03 10.50 3.59
CA CYS A 121 12.76 11.05 2.45
C CYS A 121 12.89 12.58 2.47
N ARG A 122 12.06 13.27 3.26
CA ARG A 122 12.22 14.71 3.54
C ARG A 122 13.48 15.01 4.34
N GLN A 123 13.88 14.08 5.22
CA GLN A 123 15.09 14.22 6.02
C GLN A 123 16.30 13.99 5.13
N GLU A 124 16.34 12.83 4.48
CA GLU A 124 17.43 12.47 3.57
C GLU A 124 16.95 11.42 2.56
N LEU A 125 17.39 11.57 1.31
CA LEU A 125 17.11 10.64 0.22
C LEU A 125 18.37 10.49 -0.61
N TYR A 126 18.78 9.24 -0.84
CA TYR A 126 19.99 8.89 -1.59
C TYR A 126 19.63 8.40 -3.00
N PRO A 127 19.63 9.26 -4.05
CA PRO A 127 19.13 8.86 -5.37
C PRO A 127 19.99 7.79 -6.03
N TYR A 128 21.30 7.81 -5.78
CA TYR A 128 22.24 6.82 -6.31
C TYR A 128 22.01 5.41 -5.77
N ASN A 129 21.29 5.26 -4.65
CA ASN A 129 20.90 3.96 -4.09
C ASN A 129 19.53 3.48 -4.61
N ALA A 130 18.86 4.26 -5.47
CA ALA A 130 17.63 3.81 -6.09
C ALA A 130 17.91 2.66 -7.06
N GLY A 131 17.15 1.57 -6.94
CA GLY A 131 17.34 0.37 -7.74
C GLY A 131 16.02 -0.30 -8.11
N MET A 132 16.10 -1.25 -9.04
CA MET A 132 14.98 -2.11 -9.41
C MET A 132 14.95 -3.33 -8.49
N SER A 133 13.78 -3.65 -7.92
CA SER A 133 13.62 -4.81 -7.04
C SER A 133 13.59 -6.10 -7.86
N SER A 134 14.46 -7.05 -7.51
CA SER A 134 14.46 -8.40 -8.10
C SER A 134 13.40 -9.33 -7.48
N GLN A 135 12.84 -8.96 -6.33
CA GLN A 135 11.92 -9.81 -5.57
C GLN A 135 10.48 -9.79 -6.10
N GLN A 136 10.13 -8.83 -6.95
CA GLN A 136 8.81 -8.73 -7.58
C GLN A 136 8.97 -8.52 -9.09
N PRO A 137 9.28 -9.58 -9.86
CA PRO A 137 9.41 -9.51 -11.30
C PRO A 137 8.01 -9.49 -11.92
N ASP A 138 7.29 -8.38 -11.76
CA ASP A 138 6.17 -8.06 -12.63
C ASP A 138 6.69 -7.13 -13.72
N PRO A 139 6.97 -7.63 -14.95
CA PRO A 139 7.48 -6.78 -16.03
C PRO A 139 6.46 -5.71 -16.46
N ALA A 140 5.17 -5.91 -16.19
CA ALA A 140 4.13 -4.93 -16.50
C ALA A 140 4.03 -3.83 -15.43
N ASN A 141 4.53 -4.10 -14.22
CA ASN A 141 4.56 -3.15 -13.11
C ASN A 141 5.83 -3.35 -12.27
N PRO A 142 7.00 -2.96 -12.79
CA PRO A 142 8.26 -3.19 -12.09
C PRO A 142 8.26 -2.46 -10.75
N SER A 143 8.85 -3.12 -9.75
CA SER A 143 9.07 -2.55 -8.43
C SER A 143 10.46 -1.92 -8.35
N PHE A 144 10.53 -0.79 -7.68
CA PHE A 144 11.74 -0.03 -7.39
C PHE A 144 11.88 0.11 -5.87
N PHE A 145 13.09 0.44 -5.44
CA PHE A 145 13.36 0.79 -4.06
C PHE A 145 14.29 1.99 -3.98
N VAL A 146 14.22 2.72 -2.86
CA VAL A 146 15.16 3.79 -2.50
C VAL A 146 15.36 3.79 -0.99
N MET A 147 16.56 4.18 -0.54
CA MET A 147 16.86 4.36 0.87
C MET A 147 16.61 5.82 1.28
N CYS A 148 15.88 6.02 2.38
CA CYS A 148 15.57 7.33 2.94
C CYS A 148 15.83 7.38 4.46
N GLY A 149 16.08 8.57 4.99
CA GLY A 149 16.33 8.85 6.40
C GLY A 149 17.81 9.09 6.73
N ASP A 150 18.06 9.78 7.84
CA ASP A 150 19.40 10.17 8.32
C ASP A 150 19.91 9.20 9.41
N LYS A 151 19.13 9.04 10.48
CA LYS A 151 19.44 8.23 11.68
C LYS A 151 18.83 6.85 11.60
N LYS A 152 17.72 6.73 10.88
CA LYS A 152 17.02 5.48 10.63
C LYS A 152 16.82 5.33 9.13
N ILE A 153 17.70 4.57 8.50
CA ILE A 153 17.57 4.22 7.09
C ILE A 153 16.34 3.32 6.95
N THR A 154 15.37 3.76 6.16
CA THR A 154 14.18 3.01 5.76
C THR A 154 14.28 2.73 4.27
N VAL A 155 14.08 1.48 3.87
CA VAL A 155 13.96 1.11 2.45
C VAL A 155 12.51 1.28 2.00
N LEU A 156 12.25 2.29 1.16
CA LEU A 156 10.94 2.48 0.57
C LEU A 156 10.85 1.77 -0.77
N HIS A 157 9.79 1.00 -0.94
CA HIS A 157 9.44 0.36 -2.20
C HIS A 157 8.29 1.09 -2.88
N PHE A 158 8.35 1.19 -4.21
CA PHE A 158 7.24 1.67 -5.04
C PHE A 158 7.24 0.94 -6.37
N SER A 159 6.09 0.91 -7.00
CA SER A 159 5.88 0.31 -8.31
C SER A 159 5.79 1.39 -9.38
N TRP A 160 5.99 1.00 -10.64
CA TRP A 160 5.79 1.92 -11.76
C TRP A 160 4.36 2.49 -11.81
N MET A 161 3.36 1.71 -11.39
CA MET A 161 1.98 2.21 -11.26
C MET A 161 1.84 3.32 -10.22
N ASP A 162 2.61 3.30 -9.12
CA ASP A 162 2.61 4.39 -8.15
C ASP A 162 3.12 5.69 -8.80
N VAL A 163 4.12 5.55 -9.68
CA VAL A 163 4.65 6.67 -10.49
C VAL A 163 3.62 7.22 -11.44
N VAL A 164 2.99 6.35 -12.23
CA VAL A 164 1.95 6.73 -13.20
C VAL A 164 0.75 7.38 -12.51
N ASN A 165 0.35 6.85 -11.34
CA ASN A 165 -0.77 7.37 -10.57
C ASN A 165 -0.42 8.61 -9.74
N LYS A 166 0.84 9.06 -9.74
CA LYS A 166 1.34 10.19 -8.92
C LYS A 166 1.02 10.03 -7.44
N GLN A 167 0.98 8.80 -6.96
CA GLN A 167 0.68 8.52 -5.57
C GLN A 167 2.00 8.24 -4.85
N ALA A 168 2.37 9.09 -3.89
CA ALA A 168 3.49 8.77 -3.02
C ALA A 168 3.20 7.40 -2.36
N PRO A 169 4.11 6.43 -2.50
CA PRO A 169 3.94 5.15 -1.83
C PRO A 169 3.88 5.43 -0.32
N VAL A 170 2.78 5.03 0.30
CA VAL A 170 2.73 4.98 1.76
C VAL A 170 3.65 3.82 2.13
N SER A 171 4.69 4.10 2.91
CA SER A 171 5.55 3.04 3.44
C SER A 171 4.64 1.98 4.03
N PRO A 172 4.70 0.71 3.56
CA PRO A 172 3.80 -0.31 4.05
C PRO A 172 4.05 -0.46 5.55
N VAL A 173 3.10 0.01 6.36
CA VAL A 173 3.24 -0.02 7.81
C VAL A 173 3.09 -1.47 8.24
N ALA A 174 4.19 -2.07 8.70
CA ALA A 174 4.14 -3.38 9.33
C ALA A 174 3.23 -3.32 10.57
N ILE A 175 2.53 -4.42 10.84
CA ILE A 175 1.80 -4.62 12.08
C ILE A 175 2.71 -4.31 13.29
N THR A 176 2.15 -3.69 14.33
CA THR A 176 2.92 -3.44 15.55
C THR A 176 3.14 -4.73 16.34
N ARG A 177 4.17 -4.79 17.19
CA ARG A 177 4.42 -5.96 18.05
C ARG A 177 3.18 -6.35 18.87
N ASN A 178 2.50 -5.37 19.48
CA ASN A 178 1.32 -5.59 20.33
C ASN A 178 0.16 -6.16 19.53
N GLU A 179 -0.08 -5.62 18.34
CA GLU A 179 -1.17 -6.06 17.48
C GLU A 179 -0.87 -7.45 16.89
N ALA A 180 0.37 -7.70 16.47
CA ALA A 180 0.82 -9.02 16.03
C ALA A 180 0.66 -10.06 17.13
N PHE A 181 1.02 -9.72 18.37
CA PHE A 181 0.86 -10.60 19.52
C PHE A 181 -0.60 -10.94 19.76
N ARG A 182 -1.50 -9.94 19.72
CA ARG A 182 -2.94 -10.13 19.88
C ARG A 182 -3.48 -11.11 18.84
N VAL A 183 -3.20 -10.86 17.56
CA VAL A 183 -3.64 -11.73 16.46
C VAL A 183 -3.07 -13.15 16.59
N CYS A 184 -1.78 -13.27 16.94
CA CYS A 184 -1.12 -14.57 17.03
C CYS A 184 -1.60 -15.39 18.24
N ARG A 185 -1.90 -14.72 19.37
CA ARG A 185 -2.53 -15.34 20.55
C ARG A 185 -3.93 -15.82 20.23
N ASP A 186 -4.72 -15.01 19.53
CA ASP A 186 -6.09 -15.37 19.15
C ASP A 186 -6.07 -16.56 18.16
N TYR A 187 -5.09 -16.62 17.25
CA TYR A 187 -4.83 -17.81 16.44
C TYR A 187 -4.47 -19.03 17.30
N ALA A 188 -3.51 -18.94 18.22
CA ALA A 188 -3.11 -20.09 19.04
C ALA A 188 -4.28 -20.65 19.85
N ARG A 189 -5.12 -19.76 20.39
CA ARG A 189 -6.35 -20.12 21.11
C ARG A 189 -7.37 -20.84 20.24
N SER A 190 -7.43 -20.56 18.94
CA SER A 190 -8.35 -21.25 18.03
C SER A 190 -7.87 -22.65 17.63
N GLN A 191 -6.64 -23.03 17.98
CA GLN A 191 -6.07 -24.36 17.68
C GLN A 191 -6.32 -25.40 18.77
N VAL A 192 -6.96 -25.03 19.88
CA VAL A 192 -7.21 -25.92 21.02
C VAL A 192 -8.68 -25.95 21.41
N ASP A 193 -9.15 -27.08 21.92
CA ASP A 193 -10.55 -27.25 22.34
C ASP A 193 -10.92 -26.40 23.56
N ARG A 194 -9.91 -26.04 24.38
CA ARG A 194 -10.05 -25.22 25.60
C ARG A 194 -9.17 -23.99 25.53
N PRO A 195 -9.63 -22.91 24.88
CA PRO A 195 -8.86 -21.67 24.72
C PRO A 195 -8.47 -21.01 26.05
N ASP A 196 -9.27 -21.22 27.10
CA ASP A 196 -9.07 -20.75 28.48
C ASP A 196 -7.89 -21.45 29.16
N ALA A 197 -7.61 -22.70 28.78
CA ALA A 197 -6.51 -23.50 29.31
C ALA A 197 -5.18 -23.27 28.58
N LEU A 198 -5.16 -22.38 27.59
CA LEU A 198 -3.96 -22.01 26.83
C LEU A 198 -3.36 -20.71 27.36
N GLU A 199 -2.16 -20.83 27.94
CA GLU A 199 -1.33 -19.71 28.36
C GLU A 199 -0.30 -19.42 27.27
N VAL A 200 -0.48 -18.31 26.57
CA VAL A 200 0.53 -17.82 25.60
C VAL A 200 1.53 -16.94 26.34
N SER A 201 2.82 -17.16 26.10
CA SER A 201 3.90 -16.37 26.68
C SER A 201 3.68 -14.87 26.48
N GLY A 202 4.06 -14.09 27.48
CA GLY A 202 3.85 -12.65 27.49
C GLY A 202 4.60 -11.94 26.36
N ILE A 203 4.26 -10.67 26.14
CA ILE A 203 4.85 -9.85 25.06
C ILE A 203 6.36 -9.60 25.20
N MET A 204 6.91 -9.84 26.39
CA MET A 204 8.34 -9.71 26.68
C MET A 204 9.15 -10.95 26.27
N ASP A 205 8.49 -12.11 26.15
CA ASP A 205 9.13 -13.40 25.91
C ASP A 205 8.97 -13.88 24.46
N LEU A 206 8.66 -12.96 23.54
CA LEU A 206 8.49 -13.25 22.12
C LEU A 206 9.59 -12.62 21.26
N ALA A 207 9.87 -13.28 20.13
CA ALA A 207 10.70 -12.72 19.08
C ALA A 207 9.81 -12.06 18.03
N PHE A 208 10.08 -10.81 17.72
CA PHE A 208 9.35 -10.04 16.72
C PHE A 208 10.33 -9.37 15.76
N THR A 209 10.21 -9.67 14.47
CA THR A 209 10.99 -9.05 13.41
C THR A 209 10.02 -8.38 12.44
N ALA A 210 10.14 -7.07 12.26
CA ALA A 210 9.42 -6.32 11.24
C ALA A 210 10.41 -5.83 10.19
N ASN A 211 10.02 -5.92 8.93
CA ASN A 211 10.80 -5.47 7.79
C ASN A 211 10.18 -4.18 7.22
N ASP A 212 11.01 -3.35 6.60
CA ASP A 212 10.58 -2.07 5.99
C ASP A 212 9.61 -2.25 4.82
N ASN A 213 9.55 -3.46 4.23
CA ASN A 213 8.56 -3.82 3.20
C ASN A 213 7.15 -4.10 3.78
N GLY A 214 6.96 -3.89 5.08
CA GLY A 214 5.70 -4.08 5.80
C GLY A 214 5.42 -5.52 6.20
N THR A 215 6.32 -6.47 5.91
CA THR A 215 6.20 -7.83 6.44
C THR A 215 6.66 -7.91 7.88
N ALA A 216 6.08 -8.81 8.65
CA ALA A 216 6.55 -9.08 10.01
C ALA A 216 6.43 -10.56 10.34
N ILE A 217 7.29 -11.04 11.24
CA ILE A 217 7.23 -12.37 11.81
C ILE A 217 7.21 -12.23 13.32
N LEU A 218 6.25 -12.90 13.95
CA LEU A 218 6.18 -13.08 15.39
C LEU A 218 6.37 -14.56 15.72
N PHE A 219 7.25 -14.82 16.67
CA PHE A 219 7.47 -16.15 17.24
C PHE A 219 7.24 -16.06 18.74
N THR A 220 6.35 -16.91 19.26
CA THR A 220 6.04 -17.02 20.69
C THR A 220 5.84 -18.48 21.07
N THR A 221 5.72 -18.75 22.36
CA THR A 221 5.38 -20.07 22.88
C THR A 221 4.03 -20.05 23.58
N ALA A 222 3.38 -21.21 23.67
CA ALA A 222 2.15 -21.40 24.41
C ALA A 222 2.18 -22.70 25.19
N THR A 223 1.53 -22.72 26.36
CA THR A 223 1.40 -23.91 27.20
C THR A 223 -0.09 -24.22 27.37
N ALA A 224 -0.49 -25.47 27.14
CA ALA A 224 -1.85 -25.94 27.36
C ALA A 224 -1.86 -27.09 28.35
N LYS A 225 -2.91 -27.17 29.18
CA LYS A 225 -3.15 -28.35 30.03
C LYS A 225 -4.16 -29.28 29.36
N ASN A 226 -3.83 -30.57 29.28
CA ASN A 226 -4.78 -31.58 28.81
C ASN A 226 -5.80 -31.94 29.91
N GLY A 227 -6.75 -32.81 29.59
CA GLY A 227 -7.80 -33.24 30.54
C GLY A 227 -7.26 -33.96 31.81
N LEU A 228 -5.99 -34.37 31.82
CA LEU A 228 -5.32 -35.00 32.96
C LEU A 228 -4.44 -34.00 33.74
N GLY A 229 -4.44 -32.72 33.36
CA GLY A 229 -3.62 -31.67 33.98
C GLY A 229 -2.16 -31.65 33.53
N ALA A 230 -1.76 -32.49 32.57
CA ALA A 230 -0.40 -32.48 32.03
C ALA A 230 -0.20 -31.27 31.10
N GLU A 231 0.93 -30.58 31.28
CA GLU A 231 1.30 -29.41 30.49
C GLU A 231 1.98 -29.81 29.18
N MET A 232 1.46 -29.28 28.08
CA MET A 232 1.99 -29.42 26.73
C MET A 232 2.48 -28.06 26.26
N LYS A 233 3.73 -28.00 25.79
CA LYS A 233 4.33 -26.76 25.26
C LYS A 233 4.28 -26.75 23.74
N TYR A 234 4.05 -25.57 23.18
CA TYR A 234 3.93 -25.34 21.75
C TYR A 234 4.74 -24.12 21.34
N ASN A 235 5.33 -24.20 20.16
CA ASN A 235 5.83 -23.05 19.42
C ASN A 235 4.71 -22.50 18.55
N VAL A 236 4.63 -21.17 18.44
CA VAL A 236 3.67 -20.47 17.60
C VAL A 236 4.42 -19.47 16.74
N ARG A 237 4.22 -19.55 15.42
CA ARG A 237 4.75 -18.59 14.45
C ARG A 237 3.62 -17.97 13.66
N CYS A 238 3.65 -16.65 13.55
CA CYS A 238 2.74 -15.88 12.70
C CYS A 238 3.53 -14.97 11.77
N SER A 239 3.24 -15.05 10.48
CA SER A 239 3.79 -14.19 9.43
C SER A 239 2.71 -13.21 8.97
N PHE A 240 3.10 -11.96 8.77
CA PHE A 240 2.20 -10.88 8.40
C PHE A 240 2.68 -10.17 7.14
N SER A 241 1.72 -9.68 6.36
CA SER A 241 1.93 -8.68 5.31
C SER A 241 1.12 -7.45 5.65
N ARG A 242 1.81 -6.35 5.94
CA ARG A 242 1.24 -5.14 6.54
C ARG A 242 0.55 -5.49 7.86
N GLN A 243 -0.76 -5.33 7.93
CA GLN A 243 -1.58 -5.61 9.11
C GLN A 243 -2.30 -6.97 9.04
N THR A 244 -2.12 -7.72 7.96
CA THR A 244 -2.87 -8.95 7.68
C THR A 244 -2.02 -10.18 7.99
N LEU A 245 -2.58 -11.13 8.73
CA LEU A 245 -1.98 -12.45 8.95
C LEU A 245 -1.98 -13.23 7.63
N THR A 246 -0.81 -13.64 7.16
CA THR A 246 -0.66 -14.39 5.89
C THR A 246 -0.37 -15.86 6.09
N GLU A 247 0.33 -16.20 7.17
CA GLU A 247 0.65 -17.58 7.53
C GLU A 247 0.68 -17.71 9.05
N SER A 248 0.19 -18.83 9.58
CA SER A 248 0.29 -19.14 11.00
C SER A 248 0.46 -20.63 11.22
N ARG A 249 1.25 -20.98 12.23
CA ARG A 249 1.50 -22.37 12.60
C ARG A 249 1.71 -22.50 14.09
N MET A 250 1.13 -23.55 14.67
CA MET A 250 1.38 -24.01 16.03
C MET A 250 1.86 -25.47 15.98
N TRP A 251 2.93 -25.80 16.72
CA TRP A 251 3.48 -27.16 16.78
C TRP A 251 4.10 -27.46 18.15
N PRO A 252 4.21 -28.72 18.57
CA PRO A 252 4.81 -29.08 19.85
C PRO A 252 6.24 -28.53 19.98
N ALA A 253 6.58 -28.01 21.16
CA ALA A 253 7.96 -27.68 21.50
C ALA A 253 8.75 -28.97 21.75
N GLN A 254 9.99 -29.00 21.25
CA GLN A 254 10.94 -30.09 21.48
C GLN A 254 11.67 -29.89 22.81
#